data_AF-A0A959CAI8-F1
#
_entry.id   AF-A0A959CAI8-F1
#
_cell.length_a   1.000
_cell.length_b   1.000
_cell.length_c   1.000
_cell.angle_alpha   90.00
_cell.angle_beta   90.00
_cell.angle_gamma   90.00
#
_symmetry.space_group_name_H-M   'P 1'
#
loop_
_entity.id
_entity.type
_entity.pdbx_description
1 polymer ?
#
loop_
_entity_poly.entity_id
_entity_poly.type
_entity_poly.pdbx_seq_one_letter_code
_entity_poly.pdbx_strand_id
1 'polypeptide(L)'
;MFNAGNSLMRKPNPPLDSALQCYLSALNCNSQLSGQIGPKIDEIFQRINQNQKSERRARIEAQTALSKLKKEQIQKYRTQADLDHQNKRYDDAIDAWRNALKLVGDNKTKKDIEKNIARCEVDKSDNDFKVAKERGLRLAEIKEWKAATKYLQAALDIQPDTAAQSALNASNLAITNPGRFHKSCGDDKVCLCDSLYVHAQQLRTVEQYADAVTYFRAVEALCPEKDAGTMIDSIYLTHRIWVYRDGAFAVATPLGQPLSAFEYYNPQPFRHGIAVCENYNGKYFFVDVNGKRLNDLPGYEGIIPADGNLYLIKKGKGEYCVVSGKNVKPVFTSTNTIPDKLSKLGDFISKTEWITYIHCIAQFDAAYSFSDGVARVKKDGKWGLIDKSGSILIAPQFDDADYFSDGV
;
A
#
# COMPACT_ATOMS: atom_id res chain seq x y z
N MET A 1 -62.69 9.65 -80.95
CA MET A 1 -61.37 10.28 -81.20
C MET A 1 -60.44 9.89 -80.07
N PHE A 2 -59.31 9.27 -80.39
CA PHE A 2 -58.18 9.13 -79.45
C PHE A 2 -57.42 10.46 -79.38
N ASN A 3 -56.90 10.80 -78.20
CA ASN A 3 -55.61 11.45 -77.96
C ASN A 3 -55.41 11.42 -76.43
N ALA A 4 -54.57 10.56 -75.85
CA ALA A 4 -53.12 10.42 -76.04
C ALA A 4 -52.37 11.71 -75.68
N GLY A 5 -51.73 11.69 -74.50
CA GLY A 5 -51.05 12.83 -73.88
C GLY A 5 -50.15 12.36 -72.75
N ASN A 6 -49.16 11.53 -73.08
CA ASN A 6 -48.18 11.02 -72.13
C ASN A 6 -47.39 12.17 -71.50
N SER A 7 -47.50 12.35 -70.18
CA SER A 7 -46.53 13.11 -69.40
C SER A 7 -46.00 12.22 -68.28
N LEU A 8 -45.07 11.34 -68.64
CA LEU A 8 -44.18 10.62 -67.72
C LEU A 8 -43.22 11.61 -67.05
N MET A 9 -43.76 12.47 -66.18
CA MET A 9 -42.98 13.11 -65.13
C MET A 9 -42.58 12.03 -64.12
N ARG A 10 -41.55 11.26 -64.46
CA ARG A 10 -40.67 10.64 -63.46
C ARG A 10 -40.13 11.78 -62.61
N LYS A 11 -40.78 12.08 -61.48
CA LYS A 11 -40.12 12.84 -60.42
C LYS A 11 -38.83 12.09 -60.10
N PRO A 12 -37.66 12.75 -60.11
CA PRO A 12 -36.46 12.13 -59.57
C PRO A 12 -36.77 11.71 -58.13
N ASN A 13 -36.40 10.49 -57.73
CA ASN A 13 -36.47 10.12 -56.33
C ASN A 13 -35.66 11.14 -55.53
N PRO A 14 -36.24 11.80 -54.49
CA PRO A 14 -35.45 12.62 -53.58
C PRO A 14 -34.37 11.74 -52.90
N PRO A 15 -33.24 12.34 -52.50
CA PRO A 15 -31.96 11.66 -52.56
C PRO A 15 -31.82 10.49 -51.59
N LEU A 16 -31.01 9.51 -52.04
CA LEU A 16 -30.62 8.31 -51.30
C LEU A 16 -29.99 8.58 -49.92
N ASP A 17 -29.60 9.82 -49.60
CA ASP A 17 -28.65 10.15 -48.53
C ASP A 17 -28.96 9.55 -47.15
N SER A 18 -30.21 9.59 -46.67
CA SER A 18 -30.52 9.12 -45.31
C SER A 18 -30.44 7.59 -45.17
N ALA A 19 -30.89 6.88 -46.22
CA ALA A 19 -30.83 5.42 -46.31
C ALA A 19 -29.41 4.95 -46.66
N LEU A 20 -28.71 5.68 -47.53
CA LEU A 20 -27.32 5.45 -47.91
C LEU A 20 -26.38 5.68 -46.72
N GLN A 21 -26.59 6.71 -45.89
CA GLN A 21 -25.84 6.91 -44.64
C GLN A 21 -26.06 5.77 -43.63
N CYS A 22 -27.30 5.26 -43.51
CA CYS A 22 -27.58 4.07 -42.71
C CYS A 22 -26.88 2.81 -43.28
N TYR A 23 -26.91 2.64 -44.61
CA TYR A 23 -26.28 1.52 -45.32
C TYR A 23 -24.76 1.57 -45.26
N LEU A 24 -24.13 2.74 -45.46
CA LEU A 24 -22.69 2.98 -45.30
C LEU A 24 -22.25 2.77 -43.86
N SER A 25 -23.02 3.25 -42.87
CA SER A 25 -22.76 2.95 -41.45
C SER A 25 -22.82 1.45 -41.17
N ALA A 26 -23.78 0.75 -41.77
CA ALA A 26 -23.91 -0.70 -41.62
C ALA A 26 -22.81 -1.48 -42.37
N LEU A 27 -22.38 -1.03 -43.55
CA LEU A 27 -21.23 -1.58 -44.29
C LEU A 27 -19.91 -1.34 -43.56
N ASN A 28 -19.74 -0.19 -42.90
CA ASN A 28 -18.55 0.07 -42.10
C ASN A 28 -18.51 -0.88 -40.88
N CYS A 29 -19.66 -1.13 -40.23
CA CYS A 29 -19.78 -2.23 -39.26
C CYS A 29 -19.55 -3.62 -39.90
N ASN A 30 -19.95 -3.84 -41.16
CA ASN A 30 -19.78 -5.10 -41.90
C ASN A 30 -18.31 -5.42 -42.22
N SER A 31 -17.39 -4.45 -42.14
CA SER A 31 -15.94 -4.74 -42.16
C SER A 31 -15.45 -5.42 -40.87
N GLN A 32 -16.20 -5.27 -39.77
CA GLN A 32 -15.90 -5.83 -38.43
C GLN A 32 -16.85 -6.98 -38.04
N LEU A 33 -17.80 -7.33 -38.91
CA LEU A 33 -18.86 -8.32 -38.71
C LEU A 33 -18.79 -9.34 -39.84
N SER A 34 -18.79 -10.64 -39.53
CA SER A 34 -18.37 -11.65 -40.52
C SER A 34 -19.22 -11.69 -41.80
N GLY A 35 -18.61 -12.12 -42.91
CA GLY A 35 -19.13 -11.99 -44.29
C GLY A 35 -20.47 -12.65 -44.64
N GLN A 36 -21.22 -13.18 -43.67
CA GLN A 36 -22.63 -13.55 -43.82
C GLN A 36 -23.59 -12.35 -43.72
N ILE A 37 -23.11 -11.18 -43.30
CA ILE A 37 -23.95 -10.03 -42.92
C ILE A 37 -24.21 -9.08 -44.10
N GLY A 38 -23.20 -8.78 -44.91
CA GLY A 38 -23.34 -8.01 -46.16
C GLY A 38 -24.52 -8.46 -47.03
N PRO A 39 -24.59 -9.75 -47.44
CA PRO A 39 -25.66 -10.24 -48.32
C PRO A 39 -27.09 -9.95 -47.84
N LYS A 40 -27.35 -9.96 -46.53
CA LYS A 40 -28.68 -9.63 -45.97
C LYS A 40 -28.97 -8.13 -45.96
N ILE A 41 -27.95 -7.30 -45.76
CA ILE A 41 -28.09 -5.84 -45.84
C ILE A 41 -28.29 -5.44 -47.31
N ASP A 42 -27.58 -6.08 -48.23
CA ASP A 42 -27.72 -5.90 -49.67
C ASP A 42 -29.10 -6.36 -50.18
N GLU A 43 -29.64 -7.47 -49.68
CA GLU A 43 -31.01 -7.93 -49.97
C GLU A 43 -32.08 -6.90 -49.53
N ILE A 44 -31.90 -6.29 -48.36
CA ILE A 44 -32.79 -5.20 -47.89
C ILE A 44 -32.66 -3.97 -48.79
N PHE A 45 -31.44 -3.59 -49.18
CA PHE A 45 -31.19 -2.44 -50.04
C PHE A 45 -31.74 -2.64 -51.46
N GLN A 46 -31.62 -3.84 -52.03
CA GLN A 46 -32.26 -4.20 -53.31
C GLN A 46 -33.78 -4.08 -53.24
N ARG A 47 -34.43 -4.53 -52.16
CA ARG A 47 -35.89 -4.39 -51.99
C ARG A 47 -36.36 -2.93 -51.87
N ILE A 48 -35.53 -2.04 -51.31
CA ILE A 48 -35.78 -0.59 -51.32
C ILE A 48 -35.68 -0.05 -52.75
N ASN A 49 -34.59 -0.34 -53.46
CA ASN A 49 -34.37 0.11 -54.84
C ASN A 49 -35.43 -0.42 -55.83
N GLN A 50 -36.04 -1.57 -55.56
CA GLN A 50 -37.13 -2.16 -56.33
C GLN A 50 -38.53 -1.60 -55.96
N ASN A 51 -38.62 -0.57 -55.11
CA ASN A 51 -39.87 0.03 -54.62
C ASN A 51 -40.83 -0.96 -53.90
N GLN A 52 -40.35 -2.11 -53.43
CA GLN A 52 -41.20 -3.16 -52.82
C GLN A 52 -41.60 -2.87 -51.36
N LYS A 53 -40.96 -1.91 -50.70
CA LYS A 53 -41.25 -1.48 -49.32
C LYS A 53 -41.15 0.03 -49.20
N SER A 54 -41.97 0.64 -48.34
CA SER A 54 -41.81 2.06 -47.99
C SER A 54 -40.54 2.28 -47.17
N GLU A 55 -39.84 3.39 -47.42
CA GLU A 55 -38.54 3.73 -46.81
C GLU A 55 -38.56 3.62 -45.28
N ARG A 56 -39.59 4.17 -44.63
CA ARG A 56 -39.79 4.08 -43.17
C ARG A 56 -39.84 2.64 -42.66
N ARG A 57 -40.51 1.73 -43.40
CA ARG A 57 -40.66 0.32 -43.00
C ARG A 57 -39.34 -0.43 -43.17
N ALA A 58 -38.63 -0.20 -44.27
CA ALA A 58 -37.32 -0.77 -44.51
C ALA A 58 -36.26 -0.26 -43.52
N ARG A 59 -36.30 1.02 -43.11
CA ARG A 59 -35.42 1.59 -42.08
C ARG A 59 -35.60 0.91 -40.71
N ILE A 60 -36.84 0.67 -40.29
CA ILE A 60 -37.14 -0.05 -39.02
C ILE A 60 -36.64 -1.49 -39.09
N GLU A 61 -36.85 -2.17 -40.22
CA GLU A 61 -36.40 -3.54 -40.44
C GLU A 61 -34.87 -3.66 -40.43
N ALA A 62 -34.16 -2.75 -41.12
CA ALA A 62 -32.71 -2.67 -41.11
C ALA A 62 -32.14 -2.36 -39.70
N GLN A 63 -32.74 -1.42 -38.96
CA GLN A 63 -32.35 -1.12 -37.58
C GLN A 63 -32.58 -2.31 -36.63
N THR A 64 -33.68 -3.04 -36.81
CA THR A 64 -34.00 -4.24 -36.02
C THR A 64 -33.00 -5.37 -36.31
N ALA A 65 -32.68 -5.61 -37.59
CA ALA A 65 -31.67 -6.57 -38.01
C ALA A 65 -30.28 -6.20 -37.48
N LEU A 66 -29.86 -4.95 -37.61
CA LEU A 66 -28.58 -4.44 -37.09
C LEU A 66 -28.48 -4.58 -35.57
N SER A 67 -29.57 -4.29 -34.83
CA SER A 67 -29.64 -4.47 -33.38
C SER A 67 -29.47 -5.94 -32.97
N LYS A 68 -30.13 -6.86 -33.68
CA LYS A 68 -29.98 -8.31 -33.46
C LYS A 68 -28.55 -8.78 -33.75
N LEU A 69 -27.97 -8.37 -34.88
CA LEU A 69 -26.61 -8.74 -35.29
C LEU A 69 -25.54 -8.20 -34.32
N LYS A 70 -25.68 -6.96 -33.84
CA LYS A 70 -24.79 -6.42 -32.80
C LYS A 70 -24.82 -7.28 -31.54
N LYS A 71 -26.00 -7.71 -31.06
CA LYS A 71 -26.13 -8.61 -29.90
C LYS A 71 -25.47 -9.97 -30.14
N GLU A 72 -25.67 -10.57 -31.31
CA GLU A 72 -25.04 -11.85 -31.68
C GLU A 72 -23.51 -11.73 -31.72
N GLN A 73 -22.96 -10.65 -32.27
CA GLN A 73 -21.51 -10.43 -32.31
C GLN A 73 -20.91 -10.09 -30.94
N ILE A 74 -21.59 -9.27 -30.12
CA ILE A 74 -21.21 -9.03 -28.72
C ILE A 74 -21.12 -10.37 -27.98
N GLN A 75 -22.11 -11.26 -28.17
CA GLN A 75 -22.08 -12.58 -27.53
C GLN A 75 -20.91 -13.46 -28.01
N LYS A 76 -20.56 -13.42 -29.30
CA LYS A 76 -19.36 -14.11 -29.81
C LYS A 76 -18.08 -13.60 -29.16
N TYR A 77 -17.88 -12.28 -29.11
CA TYR A 77 -16.71 -11.69 -28.45
C TYR A 77 -16.64 -12.01 -26.95
N ARG A 78 -17.79 -12.05 -26.26
CA ARG A 78 -17.88 -12.50 -24.86
C ARG A 78 -17.40 -13.93 -24.68
N THR A 79 -17.97 -14.87 -25.44
CA THR A 79 -17.60 -16.29 -25.36
C THR A 79 -16.13 -16.53 -25.76
N GLN A 80 -15.60 -15.78 -26.73
CA GLN A 80 -14.18 -15.82 -27.07
C GLN A 80 -13.31 -15.31 -25.90
N ALA A 81 -13.67 -14.16 -25.32
CA ALA A 81 -12.91 -13.58 -24.22
C ALA A 81 -12.93 -14.44 -22.94
N ASP A 82 -14.05 -15.08 -22.63
CA ASP A 82 -14.15 -16.03 -21.53
C ASP A 82 -13.27 -17.29 -21.77
N LEU A 83 -13.19 -17.77 -23.03
CA LEU A 83 -12.31 -18.87 -23.42
C LEU A 83 -10.83 -18.48 -23.35
N ASP A 84 -10.46 -17.29 -23.82
CA ASP A 84 -9.09 -16.79 -23.77
C ASP A 84 -8.63 -16.54 -22.33
N HIS A 85 -9.52 -16.03 -21.48
CA HIS A 85 -9.31 -15.88 -20.04
C HIS A 85 -9.04 -17.22 -19.34
N GLN A 86 -9.85 -18.25 -19.63
CA GLN A 86 -9.64 -19.62 -19.12
C GLN A 86 -8.29 -20.21 -19.55
N ASN A 87 -7.84 -19.90 -20.77
CA ASN A 87 -6.54 -20.32 -21.30
C ASN A 87 -5.37 -19.42 -20.89
N LYS A 88 -5.57 -18.50 -19.92
CA LYS A 88 -4.59 -17.49 -19.46
C LYS A 88 -4.05 -16.55 -20.55
N ARG A 89 -4.74 -16.44 -21.69
CA ARG A 89 -4.43 -15.52 -22.79
C ARG A 89 -5.07 -14.15 -22.54
N TYR A 90 -4.62 -13.47 -21.50
CA TYR A 90 -5.29 -12.28 -21.00
C TYR A 90 -5.31 -11.12 -22.00
N ASP A 91 -4.27 -10.93 -22.83
CA ASP A 91 -4.27 -9.90 -23.87
C ASP A 91 -5.32 -10.16 -24.96
N ASP A 92 -5.40 -11.40 -25.46
CA ASP A 92 -6.44 -11.81 -26.43
C ASP A 92 -7.85 -11.62 -25.84
N ALA A 93 -8.04 -11.98 -24.56
CA ALA A 93 -9.30 -11.78 -23.84
C ALA A 93 -9.67 -10.30 -23.70
N ILE A 94 -8.71 -9.44 -23.33
CA ILE A 94 -8.90 -7.99 -23.20
C ILE A 94 -9.27 -7.38 -24.56
N ASP A 95 -8.60 -7.77 -25.65
CA ASP A 95 -8.90 -7.25 -26.98
C ASP A 95 -10.25 -7.75 -27.52
N ALA A 96 -10.65 -8.99 -27.22
CA ALA A 96 -12.00 -9.48 -27.47
C ALA A 96 -13.06 -8.67 -26.71
N TRP A 97 -12.86 -8.38 -25.42
CA TRP A 97 -13.74 -7.50 -24.63
C TRP A 97 -13.78 -6.06 -25.18
N ARG A 98 -12.65 -5.48 -25.57
CA ARG A 98 -12.57 -4.14 -26.19
C ARG A 98 -13.30 -4.10 -27.53
N ASN A 99 -13.27 -5.18 -28.31
CA ASN A 99 -14.05 -5.30 -29.55
C ASN A 99 -15.55 -5.44 -29.29
N ALA A 100 -15.98 -6.14 -28.23
CA ALA A 100 -17.36 -6.11 -27.78
C ALA A 100 -17.81 -4.70 -27.35
N LEU A 101 -16.97 -3.97 -26.61
CA LEU A 101 -17.25 -2.64 -26.08
C LEU A 101 -17.59 -1.62 -27.19
N LYS A 102 -16.89 -1.68 -28.33
CA LYS A 102 -17.15 -0.83 -29.52
C LYS A 102 -18.55 -1.00 -30.11
N LEU A 103 -19.22 -2.13 -29.87
CA LEU A 103 -20.54 -2.45 -30.44
C LEU A 103 -21.71 -2.14 -29.49
N VAL A 104 -21.43 -1.92 -28.20
CA VAL A 104 -22.45 -1.68 -27.16
C VAL A 104 -22.96 -0.24 -27.18
N GLY A 105 -24.29 -0.09 -27.09
CA GLY A 105 -24.94 1.22 -27.00
C GLY A 105 -25.59 1.54 -25.65
N ASP A 106 -25.73 0.58 -24.74
CA ASP A 106 -26.36 0.77 -23.44
C ASP A 106 -25.36 0.79 -22.28
N ASN A 107 -25.56 1.71 -21.34
CA ASN A 107 -24.64 1.94 -20.23
C ASN A 107 -24.50 0.75 -19.27
N LYS A 108 -25.49 -0.16 -19.19
CA LYS A 108 -25.42 -1.33 -18.31
C LYS A 108 -24.43 -2.34 -18.86
N THR A 109 -24.66 -2.79 -20.10
CA THR A 109 -23.78 -3.73 -20.80
C THR A 109 -22.36 -3.15 -20.94
N LYS A 110 -22.23 -1.83 -21.08
CA LYS A 110 -20.94 -1.14 -21.12
C LYS A 110 -20.15 -1.33 -19.81
N LYS A 111 -20.77 -1.00 -18.66
CA LYS A 111 -20.16 -1.20 -17.33
C LYS A 111 -19.82 -2.67 -17.05
N ASP A 112 -20.69 -3.60 -17.48
CA ASP A 112 -20.43 -5.04 -17.33
C ASP A 112 -19.18 -5.47 -18.12
N ILE A 113 -18.95 -4.92 -19.31
CA ILE A 113 -17.74 -5.19 -20.11
C ILE A 113 -16.51 -4.51 -19.49
N GLU A 114 -16.61 -3.24 -19.11
CA GLU A 114 -15.53 -2.49 -18.44
C GLU A 114 -15.05 -3.22 -17.18
N LYS A 115 -15.97 -3.80 -16.38
CA LYS A 115 -15.64 -4.64 -15.22
C LYS A 115 -14.91 -5.94 -15.59
N ASN A 116 -15.28 -6.58 -16.71
CA ASN A 116 -14.59 -7.80 -17.17
C ASN A 116 -13.19 -7.50 -17.74
N ILE A 117 -13.01 -6.35 -18.42
CA ILE A 117 -11.69 -5.86 -18.85
C ILE A 117 -10.80 -5.66 -17.62
N ALA A 118 -11.27 -4.90 -16.62
CA ALA A 118 -10.54 -4.67 -15.38
C ALA A 118 -10.19 -5.99 -14.66
N ARG A 119 -11.09 -6.98 -14.65
CA ARG A 119 -10.79 -8.33 -14.14
C ARG A 119 -9.66 -9.00 -14.91
N CYS A 120 -9.68 -8.97 -16.25
CA CYS A 120 -8.62 -9.57 -17.07
C CYS A 120 -7.28 -8.83 -16.91
N GLU A 121 -7.29 -7.50 -16.75
CA GLU A 121 -6.09 -6.70 -16.50
C GLU A 121 -5.49 -6.99 -15.11
N VAL A 122 -6.34 -7.18 -14.08
CA VAL A 122 -5.91 -7.69 -12.77
C VAL A 122 -5.36 -9.10 -12.89
N ASP A 123 -6.08 -10.05 -13.48
CA ASP A 123 -5.63 -11.44 -13.58
C ASP A 123 -4.33 -11.58 -14.41
N LYS A 124 -4.15 -10.73 -15.43
CA LYS A 124 -2.87 -10.59 -16.16
C LYS A 124 -1.74 -10.17 -15.24
N SER A 125 -1.97 -9.18 -14.38
CA SER A 125 -0.98 -8.71 -13.40
C SER A 125 -0.73 -9.74 -12.29
N ASP A 126 -1.76 -10.45 -11.83
CA ASP A 126 -1.67 -11.51 -10.83
C ASP A 126 -0.94 -12.75 -11.39
N ASN A 127 -0.89 -12.91 -12.73
CA ASN A 127 -0.15 -13.95 -13.45
C ASN A 127 1.09 -13.36 -14.20
N ASP A 128 1.62 -12.23 -13.75
CA ASP A 128 3.00 -11.79 -14.04
C ASP A 128 3.95 -12.38 -12.98
N PHE A 129 5.07 -12.96 -13.41
CA PHE A 129 6.00 -13.65 -12.52
C PHE A 129 6.53 -12.76 -11.38
N LYS A 130 6.89 -11.49 -11.66
CA LYS A 130 7.47 -10.59 -10.66
C LYS A 130 6.40 -10.20 -9.63
N VAL A 131 5.22 -9.83 -10.10
CA VAL A 131 4.10 -9.41 -9.24
C VAL A 131 3.60 -10.56 -8.38
N ALA A 132 3.43 -11.75 -8.95
CA ALA A 132 3.03 -12.95 -8.22
C ALA A 132 4.05 -13.33 -7.14
N LYS A 133 5.35 -13.35 -7.50
CA LYS A 133 6.44 -13.61 -6.57
C LYS A 133 6.48 -12.61 -5.43
N GLU A 134 6.43 -11.30 -5.72
CA GLU A 134 6.51 -10.26 -4.70
C GLU A 134 5.35 -10.33 -3.70
N ARG A 135 4.11 -10.46 -4.19
CA ARG A 135 2.92 -10.64 -3.33
C ARG A 135 3.03 -11.88 -2.46
N GLY A 136 3.42 -13.00 -3.06
CA GLY A 136 3.58 -14.27 -2.35
C GLY A 136 4.62 -14.21 -1.23
N LEU A 137 5.76 -13.55 -1.48
CA LEU A 137 6.80 -13.35 -0.46
C LEU A 137 6.32 -12.41 0.66
N ARG A 138 5.68 -11.28 0.33
CA ARG A 138 5.12 -10.34 1.33
C ARG A 138 4.10 -11.00 2.24
N LEU A 139 3.20 -11.82 1.67
CA LEU A 139 2.21 -12.58 2.44
C LEU A 139 2.85 -13.65 3.35
N ALA A 140 3.94 -14.27 2.91
CA ALA A 140 4.70 -15.21 3.74
C ALA A 140 5.41 -14.50 4.92
N GLU A 141 5.97 -13.30 4.71
CA GLU A 141 6.58 -12.50 5.78
C GLU A 141 5.58 -12.23 6.94
N ILE A 142 4.34 -11.86 6.61
CA ILE A 142 3.27 -11.59 7.59
C ILE A 142 2.46 -12.84 8.01
N LYS A 143 2.90 -14.04 7.63
CA LYS A 143 2.30 -15.33 8.03
C LYS A 143 0.88 -15.59 7.48
N GLU A 144 0.48 -14.92 6.40
CA GLU A 144 -0.79 -15.15 5.67
C GLU A 144 -0.66 -16.36 4.71
N TRP A 145 -0.37 -17.53 5.29
CA TRP A 145 0.17 -18.69 4.57
C TRP A 145 -0.68 -19.18 3.40
N LYS A 146 -2.01 -19.14 3.50
CA LYS A 146 -2.92 -19.62 2.43
C LYS A 146 -2.94 -18.69 1.21
N ALA A 147 -2.94 -17.39 1.45
CA ALA A 147 -2.80 -16.41 0.38
C ALA A 147 -1.38 -16.46 -0.21
N ALA A 148 -0.36 -16.65 0.63
CA ALA A 148 1.03 -16.80 0.20
C ALA A 148 1.21 -17.99 -0.74
N THR A 149 0.73 -19.20 -0.39
CA THR A 149 0.87 -20.39 -1.24
C THR A 149 0.22 -20.19 -2.62
N LYS A 150 -0.96 -19.55 -2.70
CA LYS A 150 -1.63 -19.22 -3.96
C LYS A 150 -0.75 -18.38 -4.91
N TYR A 151 -0.21 -17.26 -4.43
CA TYR A 151 0.61 -16.37 -5.28
C TYR A 151 2.00 -16.94 -5.57
N LEU A 152 2.61 -17.65 -4.61
CA LEU A 152 3.91 -18.31 -4.82
C LEU A 152 3.81 -19.46 -5.83
N GLN A 153 2.75 -20.27 -5.79
CA GLN A 153 2.50 -21.30 -6.80
C GLN A 153 2.27 -20.68 -8.18
N ALA A 154 1.46 -19.62 -8.27
CA ALA A 154 1.24 -18.93 -9.54
C ALA A 154 2.54 -18.37 -10.16
N ALA A 155 3.48 -17.89 -9.35
CA ALA A 155 4.79 -17.48 -9.82
C ALA A 155 5.62 -18.68 -10.36
N LEU A 156 5.65 -19.79 -9.62
CA LEU A 156 6.42 -20.99 -9.97
C LEU A 156 5.87 -21.72 -11.20
N ASP A 157 4.56 -21.66 -11.43
CA ASP A 157 3.90 -22.15 -12.65
C ASP A 157 4.38 -21.40 -13.91
N ILE A 158 4.86 -20.15 -13.77
CA ILE A 158 5.38 -19.32 -14.87
C ILE A 158 6.89 -19.53 -15.03
N GLN A 159 7.65 -19.47 -13.94
CA GLN A 159 9.11 -19.60 -13.97
C GLN A 159 9.65 -20.17 -12.65
N PRO A 160 10.56 -21.15 -12.67
CA PRO A 160 11.25 -21.63 -11.48
C PRO A 160 12.04 -20.53 -10.76
N ASP A 161 11.90 -20.45 -9.43
CA ASP A 161 12.61 -19.50 -8.59
C ASP A 161 12.86 -20.06 -7.18
N THR A 162 14.12 -20.04 -6.73
CA THR A 162 14.52 -20.67 -5.46
C THR A 162 13.90 -19.99 -4.24
N ALA A 163 13.74 -18.66 -4.26
CA ALA A 163 13.17 -17.91 -3.15
C ALA A 163 11.66 -18.16 -3.04
N ALA A 164 10.94 -18.14 -4.18
CA ALA A 164 9.53 -18.47 -4.22
C ALA A 164 9.27 -19.92 -3.79
N GLN A 165 10.08 -20.88 -4.23
CA GLN A 165 9.96 -22.29 -3.83
C GLN A 165 10.23 -22.50 -2.33
N SER A 166 11.25 -21.83 -1.78
CA SER A 166 11.56 -21.91 -0.34
C SER A 166 10.43 -21.34 0.51
N ALA A 167 9.88 -20.19 0.13
CA ALA A 167 8.73 -19.59 0.80
C ALA A 167 7.45 -20.43 0.65
N LEU A 168 7.24 -21.08 -0.51
CA LEU A 168 6.11 -21.96 -0.75
C LEU A 168 6.17 -23.20 0.16
N ASN A 169 7.36 -23.80 0.28
CA ASN A 169 7.59 -24.96 1.15
C ASN A 169 7.35 -24.59 2.64
N ALA A 170 7.87 -23.46 3.09
CA ALA A 170 7.65 -22.96 4.45
C ALA A 170 6.16 -22.67 4.73
N SER A 171 5.46 -22.03 3.79
CA SER A 171 4.03 -21.72 3.91
C SER A 171 3.16 -22.99 3.95
N ASN A 172 3.45 -23.98 3.10
CA ASN A 172 2.78 -25.28 3.11
C ASN A 172 2.99 -26.02 4.44
N LEU A 173 4.22 -26.01 4.98
CA LEU A 173 4.51 -26.61 6.28
C LEU A 173 3.70 -25.93 7.40
N ALA A 174 3.68 -24.58 7.42
CA ALA A 174 2.95 -23.81 8.42
C ALA A 174 1.43 -24.02 8.39
N ILE A 175 0.83 -24.30 7.22
CA ILE A 175 -0.59 -24.64 7.08
C ILE A 175 -0.95 -25.95 7.80
N THR A 176 -0.02 -26.91 7.91
CA THR A 176 -0.29 -28.21 8.56
C THR A 176 -0.36 -28.15 10.09
N ASN A 177 0.16 -27.08 10.70
CA ASN A 177 0.12 -26.87 12.14
C ASN A 177 -0.25 -25.40 12.46
N PRO A 178 -1.50 -24.99 12.17
CA PRO A 178 -1.91 -23.61 12.25
C PRO A 178 -1.95 -23.17 13.72
N GLY A 179 -1.11 -22.20 14.06
CA GLY A 179 -1.25 -21.46 15.31
C GLY A 179 -2.64 -20.79 15.41
N ARG A 180 -2.98 -20.30 16.61
CA ARG A 180 -4.13 -19.37 16.73
C ARG A 180 -3.86 -18.12 15.87
N PHE A 181 -4.93 -17.48 15.40
CA PHE A 181 -4.97 -16.39 14.39
C PHE A 181 -4.74 -16.90 12.95
N HIS A 182 -5.52 -16.58 11.92
CA HIS A 182 -6.70 -15.70 11.78
C HIS A 182 -7.88 -16.35 11.04
N LYS A 183 -9.11 -16.01 11.45
CA LYS A 183 -10.30 -15.90 10.58
C LYS A 183 -10.42 -14.40 10.19
N SER A 184 -10.93 -13.97 9.04
CA SER A 184 -11.66 -14.69 7.98
C SER A 184 -11.66 -13.92 6.64
N CYS A 185 -10.64 -14.10 5.80
CA CYS A 185 -10.66 -13.67 4.40
C CYS A 185 -10.27 -14.79 3.41
N GLY A 186 -9.34 -15.67 3.79
CA GLY A 186 -8.87 -16.74 2.91
C GLY A 186 -8.18 -16.15 1.68
N ASP A 187 -8.68 -16.50 0.49
CA ASP A 187 -8.09 -16.10 -0.78
C ASP A 187 -8.76 -14.86 -1.41
N ASP A 188 -9.71 -14.24 -0.70
CA ASP A 188 -10.39 -13.01 -1.13
C ASP A 188 -9.46 -11.80 -0.98
N LYS A 189 -9.02 -11.28 -2.14
CA LYS A 189 -8.07 -10.17 -2.25
C LYS A 189 -8.58 -8.87 -1.60
N VAL A 190 -9.88 -8.57 -1.71
CA VAL A 190 -10.44 -7.30 -1.22
C VAL A 190 -10.54 -7.33 0.30
N CYS A 191 -11.12 -8.41 0.85
CA CYS A 191 -11.20 -8.65 2.28
C CYS A 191 -9.80 -8.64 2.92
N LEU A 192 -8.84 -9.31 2.29
CA LEU A 192 -7.46 -9.38 2.77
C LEU A 192 -6.81 -7.99 2.78
N CYS A 193 -6.89 -7.23 1.69
CA CYS A 193 -6.36 -5.86 1.65
C CYS A 193 -6.98 -4.93 2.70
N ASP A 194 -8.30 -4.99 2.91
CA ASP A 194 -8.97 -4.19 3.94
C ASP A 194 -8.52 -4.59 5.36
N SER A 195 -8.42 -5.90 5.64
CA SER A 195 -7.97 -6.42 6.94
C SER A 195 -6.51 -6.04 7.23
N LEU A 196 -5.62 -6.21 6.25
CA LEU A 196 -4.20 -5.86 6.38
C LEU A 196 -4.00 -4.35 6.56
N TYR A 197 -4.77 -3.52 5.84
CA TYR A 197 -4.70 -2.06 5.95
C TYR A 197 -5.20 -1.56 7.31
N VAL A 198 -6.30 -2.12 7.83
CA VAL A 198 -6.80 -1.81 9.17
C VAL A 198 -5.77 -2.20 10.23
N HIS A 199 -5.14 -3.37 10.12
CA HIS A 199 -4.11 -3.80 11.05
C HIS A 199 -2.85 -2.92 10.99
N ALA A 200 -2.41 -2.54 9.78
CA ALA A 200 -1.30 -1.60 9.59
C ALA A 200 -1.55 -0.23 10.27
N GLN A 201 -2.78 0.30 10.16
CA GLN A 201 -3.16 1.53 10.86
C GLN A 201 -3.20 1.32 12.39
N GLN A 202 -3.66 0.17 12.89
CA GLN A 202 -3.62 -0.15 14.33
C GLN A 202 -2.18 -0.16 14.86
N LEU A 203 -1.28 -0.90 14.20
CA LEU A 203 0.15 -0.95 14.52
C LEU A 203 0.77 0.45 14.53
N ARG A 204 0.43 1.28 13.53
CA ARG A 204 0.87 2.69 13.46
C ARG A 204 0.34 3.54 14.63
N THR A 205 -0.88 3.32 15.11
CA THR A 205 -1.43 4.05 16.27
C THR A 205 -0.82 3.64 17.62
N VAL A 206 -0.17 2.47 17.70
CA VAL A 206 0.59 2.01 18.88
C VAL A 206 2.11 2.11 18.68
N GLU A 207 2.53 2.94 17.72
CA GLU A 207 3.94 3.25 17.40
C GLU A 207 4.80 2.06 16.90
N GLN A 208 4.18 0.93 16.54
CA GLN A 208 4.84 -0.25 15.97
C GLN A 208 5.08 -0.08 14.46
N TYR A 209 5.91 0.91 14.10
CA TYR A 209 6.08 1.35 12.70
C TYR A 209 6.74 0.34 11.77
N ALA A 210 7.66 -0.51 12.26
CA ALA A 210 8.31 -1.52 11.44
C ALA A 210 7.31 -2.60 10.96
N ASP A 211 6.47 -3.08 11.88
CA ASP A 211 5.39 -4.00 11.57
C ASP A 211 4.35 -3.31 10.69
N ALA A 212 3.91 -2.08 11.04
CA ALA A 212 2.96 -1.30 10.25
C ALA A 212 3.40 -1.14 8.78
N VAL A 213 4.68 -0.80 8.54
CA VAL A 213 5.26 -0.70 7.19
C VAL A 213 5.26 -2.04 6.47
N THR A 214 5.51 -3.14 7.17
CA THR A 214 5.46 -4.50 6.59
C THR A 214 4.04 -4.84 6.11
N TYR A 215 3.02 -4.55 6.92
CA TYR A 215 1.61 -4.71 6.53
C TYR A 215 1.19 -3.74 5.41
N PHE A 216 1.59 -2.47 5.45
CA PHE A 216 1.31 -1.52 4.35
C PHE A 216 1.96 -1.95 3.03
N ARG A 217 3.17 -2.53 3.05
CA ARG A 217 3.83 -3.10 1.85
C ARG A 217 3.12 -4.33 1.31
N ALA A 218 2.56 -5.17 2.17
CA ALA A 218 1.68 -6.25 1.73
C ALA A 218 0.42 -5.69 1.04
N VAL A 219 -0.19 -4.63 1.58
CA VAL A 219 -1.33 -3.95 0.95
C VAL A 219 -0.94 -3.30 -0.38
N GLU A 220 0.19 -2.60 -0.45
CA GLU A 220 0.70 -1.96 -1.67
C GLU A 220 0.93 -2.99 -2.79
N ALA A 221 1.57 -4.12 -2.46
CA ALA A 221 1.79 -5.20 -3.41
C ALA A 221 0.47 -5.80 -3.92
N LEU A 222 -0.51 -6.03 -3.03
CA LEU A 222 -1.79 -6.67 -3.37
C LEU A 222 -2.77 -5.73 -4.09
N CYS A 223 -2.96 -4.54 -3.53
CA CYS A 223 -3.98 -3.56 -3.91
C CYS A 223 -3.34 -2.15 -4.04
N PRO A 224 -2.58 -1.88 -5.12
CA PRO A 224 -1.92 -0.59 -5.34
C PRO A 224 -2.87 0.61 -5.28
N GLU A 225 -4.15 0.42 -5.64
CA GLU A 225 -5.20 1.43 -5.60
C GLU A 225 -5.57 1.94 -4.20
N LYS A 226 -5.10 1.27 -3.14
CA LYS A 226 -5.24 1.72 -1.74
C LYS A 226 -4.26 2.81 -1.34
N ASP A 227 -3.27 3.14 -2.19
CA ASP A 227 -2.25 4.17 -1.94
C ASP A 227 -1.53 3.99 -0.58
N ALA A 228 -1.22 2.74 -0.22
CA ALA A 228 -0.47 2.44 1.00
C ALA A 228 0.96 3.03 0.97
N GLY A 229 1.50 3.32 -0.21
CA GLY A 229 2.76 4.04 -0.40
C GLY A 229 2.80 5.40 0.31
N THR A 230 1.76 6.24 0.21
CA THR A 230 1.76 7.55 0.92
C THR A 230 1.68 7.40 2.44
N MET A 231 1.10 6.31 2.96
CA MET A 231 1.14 5.99 4.39
C MET A 231 2.54 5.55 4.83
N ILE A 232 3.23 4.76 4.02
CA ILE A 232 4.62 4.36 4.23
C ILE A 232 5.54 5.60 4.21
N ASP A 233 5.41 6.46 3.20
CA ASP A 233 6.16 7.72 3.10
C ASP A 233 5.86 8.64 4.29
N SER A 234 4.60 8.75 4.71
CA SER A 234 4.23 9.49 5.92
C SER A 234 4.97 8.95 7.15
N ILE A 235 5.05 7.63 7.34
CA ILE A 235 5.80 7.00 8.43
C ILE A 235 7.30 7.30 8.31
N TYR A 236 7.89 7.15 7.12
CA TYR A 236 9.31 7.44 6.88
C TYR A 236 9.67 8.91 7.02
N LEU A 237 8.73 9.84 6.78
CA LEU A 237 8.93 11.27 6.98
C LEU A 237 8.80 11.68 8.44
N THR A 238 7.94 11.02 9.22
CA THR A 238 7.63 11.42 10.61
C THR A 238 8.41 10.66 11.69
N HIS A 239 8.89 9.45 11.42
CA HIS A 239 9.61 8.62 12.39
C HIS A 239 11.04 8.34 11.92
N ARG A 240 11.97 8.22 12.87
CA ARG A 240 13.39 7.92 12.61
C ARG A 240 13.92 6.98 13.67
N ILE A 241 14.87 6.17 13.25
CA ILE A 241 15.63 5.27 14.12
C ILE A 241 17.12 5.61 14.04
N TRP A 242 17.87 5.05 14.97
CA TRP A 242 19.33 5.08 14.98
C TRP A 242 19.87 3.76 14.47
N VAL A 243 20.71 3.80 13.43
CA VAL A 243 21.48 2.64 12.97
C VAL A 243 22.94 2.81 13.38
N TYR A 244 23.59 1.73 13.79
CA TYR A 244 24.96 1.73 14.29
C TYR A 244 25.91 1.04 13.31
N ARG A 245 27.10 1.62 13.10
CA ARG A 245 28.18 1.03 12.29
C ARG A 245 29.52 1.65 12.71
N ASP A 246 30.57 0.85 12.74
CA ASP A 246 31.97 1.28 12.89
C ASP A 246 32.24 2.26 14.06
N GLY A 247 31.56 2.05 15.20
CA GLY A 247 31.74 2.86 16.41
C GLY A 247 30.76 4.04 16.57
N ALA A 248 29.97 4.36 15.55
CA ALA A 248 29.09 5.52 15.54
C ALA A 248 27.67 5.18 15.04
N PHE A 249 26.73 6.08 15.30
CA PHE A 249 25.35 6.01 14.83
C PHE A 249 25.11 6.98 13.67
N ALA A 250 24.12 6.65 12.84
CA ALA A 250 23.52 7.52 11.83
C ALA A 250 21.99 7.55 12.02
N VAL A 251 21.36 8.69 11.69
CA VAL A 251 19.90 8.78 11.55
C VAL A 251 19.48 7.96 10.34
N ALA A 252 18.43 7.15 10.48
CA ALA A 252 17.90 6.32 9.40
C ALA A 252 16.38 6.31 9.33
N THR A 253 15.85 5.90 8.17
CA THR A 253 14.45 5.49 8.04
C THR A 253 14.16 4.28 8.94
N PRO A 254 12.89 4.03 9.33
CA PRO A 254 12.48 2.82 10.08
C PRO A 254 12.91 1.46 9.49
N LEU A 255 13.39 1.40 8.24
CA LEU A 255 13.98 0.19 7.64
C LEU A 255 15.53 0.17 7.64
N GLY A 256 16.16 1.08 8.38
CA GLY A 256 17.61 1.14 8.53
C GLY A 256 18.38 1.76 7.37
N GLN A 257 17.71 2.44 6.42
CA GLN A 257 18.42 3.20 5.37
C GLN A 257 18.99 4.49 5.97
N PRO A 258 20.32 4.71 5.97
CA PRO A 258 20.93 5.88 6.57
C PRO A 258 20.62 7.15 5.77
N LEU A 259 20.28 8.21 6.49
CA LEU A 259 19.99 9.56 5.97
C LEU A 259 21.12 10.55 6.27
N SER A 260 22.16 10.10 6.99
CA SER A 260 23.26 10.92 7.50
C SER A 260 24.54 10.10 7.65
N ALA A 261 25.67 10.75 7.95
CA ALA A 261 26.91 10.08 8.24
C ALA A 261 26.85 9.31 9.57
N PHE A 262 27.68 8.27 9.70
CA PHE A 262 27.90 7.57 10.96
C PHE A 262 28.89 8.37 11.82
N GLU A 263 28.37 9.38 12.53
CA GLU A 263 29.16 10.34 13.32
C GLU A 263 28.58 10.67 14.71
N TYR A 264 27.41 10.11 15.06
CA TYR A 264 26.74 10.39 16.33
C TYR A 264 27.11 9.36 17.40
N TYR A 265 27.38 9.82 18.62
CA TYR A 265 27.62 8.95 19.78
C TYR A 265 26.47 9.09 20.78
N ASN A 266 26.19 8.00 21.51
CA ASN A 266 25.15 7.94 22.56
C ASN A 266 23.81 8.63 22.20
N PRO A 267 23.24 8.39 21.01
CA PRO A 267 22.08 9.15 20.57
C PRO A 267 20.80 8.74 21.30
N GLN A 268 20.04 9.73 21.74
CA GLN A 268 18.77 9.56 22.41
C GLN A 268 17.63 9.35 21.39
N PRO A 269 16.52 8.68 21.77
CA PRO A 269 15.36 8.54 20.90
C PRO A 269 14.82 9.89 20.40
N PHE A 270 14.32 9.92 19.16
CA PHE A 270 13.69 11.10 18.61
C PHE A 270 12.42 11.47 19.40
N ARG A 271 12.38 12.69 19.93
CA ARG A 271 11.21 13.27 20.60
C ARG A 271 10.79 14.53 19.87
N HIS A 272 9.59 14.48 19.29
CA HIS A 272 9.00 15.60 18.52
C HIS A 272 9.87 16.09 17.36
N GLY A 273 10.52 15.16 16.65
CA GLY A 273 11.35 15.46 15.47
C GLY A 273 12.79 15.88 15.76
N ILE A 274 13.23 15.81 17.02
CA ILE A 274 14.60 16.13 17.43
C ILE A 274 15.12 15.04 18.35
N ALA A 275 16.40 14.73 18.22
CA ALA A 275 17.14 13.87 19.14
C ALA A 275 18.34 14.60 19.74
N VAL A 276 18.82 14.08 20.86
CA VAL A 276 20.05 14.52 21.52
C VAL A 276 21.16 13.53 21.17
N CYS A 277 22.35 14.03 20.86
CA CYS A 277 23.53 13.21 20.59
C CYS A 277 24.72 13.73 21.39
N GLU A 278 25.70 12.87 21.61
CA GLU A 278 26.97 13.16 22.28
C GLU A 278 28.11 13.16 21.26
N ASN A 279 29.18 13.92 21.53
CA ASN A 279 30.44 13.82 20.79
C ASN A 279 31.53 13.16 21.63
N TYR A 280 32.65 12.83 21.00
CA TYR A 280 33.83 12.20 21.62
C TYR A 280 34.44 12.98 22.83
N ASN A 281 34.01 14.21 23.09
CA ASN A 281 34.42 15.02 24.25
C ASN A 281 33.35 15.07 25.37
N GLY A 282 32.32 14.22 25.32
CA GLY A 282 31.23 14.20 26.31
C GLY A 282 30.29 15.41 26.25
N LYS A 283 30.25 16.14 25.13
CA LYS A 283 29.37 17.30 24.94
C LYS A 283 28.13 16.94 24.14
N TYR A 284 26.98 17.41 24.60
CA TYR A 284 25.68 17.11 24.02
C TYR A 284 25.22 18.17 23.00
N PHE A 285 24.56 17.74 21.93
CA PHE A 285 24.00 18.59 20.87
C PHE A 285 22.69 18.03 20.32
N PHE A 286 21.95 18.85 19.56
CA PHE A 286 20.66 18.46 18.96
C PHE A 286 20.80 18.12 17.48
N VAL A 287 20.04 17.12 17.03
CA VAL A 287 20.00 16.61 15.66
C VAL A 287 18.54 16.50 15.21
N ASP A 288 18.22 16.91 13.99
CA ASP A 288 16.88 16.77 13.41
C ASP A 288 16.64 15.39 12.77
N VAL A 289 15.41 15.14 12.32
CA VAL A 289 15.03 13.89 11.65
C VAL A 289 15.83 13.55 10.39
N ASN A 290 16.64 14.44 9.83
CA ASN A 290 17.45 14.19 8.65
C ASN A 290 18.95 14.10 8.98
N GLY A 291 19.31 14.05 10.27
CA GLY A 291 20.71 14.11 10.68
C GLY A 291 21.34 15.49 10.54
N LYS A 292 20.55 16.55 10.37
CA LYS A 292 21.10 17.91 10.42
C LYS A 292 21.30 18.30 11.87
N ARG A 293 22.56 18.59 12.24
CA ARG A 293 22.90 19.21 13.53
C ARG A 293 22.24 20.59 13.62
N LEU A 294 21.41 20.80 14.64
CA LEU A 294 20.49 21.94 14.70
C LEU A 294 21.10 23.21 15.31
N ASN A 295 22.12 23.11 16.17
CA ASN A 295 23.00 24.21 16.54
C ASN A 295 24.18 23.77 17.41
N ASP A 296 25.27 24.54 17.33
CA ASP A 296 26.46 24.47 18.19
C ASP A 296 26.31 25.39 19.39
N LEU A 297 25.29 25.18 20.21
CA LEU A 297 25.19 25.86 21.49
C LEU A 297 26.37 25.40 22.38
N PRO A 298 27.32 26.28 22.73
CA PRO A 298 28.61 25.83 23.21
C PRO A 298 28.53 25.31 24.65
N GLY A 299 29.06 24.10 24.88
CA GLY A 299 29.47 23.65 26.21
C GLY A 299 28.35 23.17 27.13
N TYR A 300 27.38 22.42 26.62
CA TYR A 300 26.42 21.74 27.48
C TYR A 300 27.04 20.51 28.15
N GLU A 301 27.07 20.54 29.49
CA GLU A 301 27.44 19.41 30.33
C GLU A 301 26.32 18.35 30.41
N GLY A 302 25.16 18.63 29.80
CA GLY A 302 24.09 17.65 29.64
C GLY A 302 22.73 18.25 29.26
N ILE A 303 21.89 17.43 28.63
CA ILE A 303 20.54 17.77 28.16
C ILE A 303 19.57 16.72 28.69
N ILE A 304 18.45 17.16 29.27
CA ILE A 304 17.44 16.33 29.91
C ILE A 304 16.10 16.57 29.19
N PRO A 305 15.45 15.53 28.62
CA PRO A 305 14.09 15.65 28.12
C PRO A 305 13.13 16.03 29.25
N ALA A 306 12.31 17.06 29.03
CA ALA A 306 11.23 17.46 29.93
C ALA A 306 9.87 17.24 29.26
N ASP A 307 8.79 17.75 29.87
CA ASP A 307 7.43 17.54 29.35
C ASP A 307 7.21 18.19 27.97
N GLY A 308 6.46 17.49 27.12
CA GLY A 308 6.17 17.85 25.74
C GLY A 308 7.44 18.18 24.92
N ASN A 309 7.58 19.45 24.55
CA ASN A 309 8.62 19.93 23.63
C ASN A 309 9.74 20.71 24.36
N LEU A 310 9.97 20.44 25.65
CA LEU A 310 10.94 21.15 26.47
C LEU A 310 12.13 20.26 26.85
N TYR A 311 13.28 20.90 27.05
CA TYR A 311 14.52 20.26 27.48
C TYR A 311 15.18 21.13 28.56
N LEU A 312 15.59 20.54 29.68
CA LEU A 312 16.49 21.21 30.64
C LEU A 312 17.93 21.01 30.17
N ILE A 313 18.71 22.08 30.15
CA ILE A 313 20.09 22.05 29.70
C ILE A 313 21.03 22.63 30.75
N LYS A 314 22.06 21.86 31.10
CA LYS A 314 23.08 22.23 32.07
C LYS A 314 24.22 22.99 31.40
N LYS A 315 24.50 24.20 31.89
CA LYS A 315 25.54 25.12 31.38
C LYS A 315 26.82 25.18 32.21
N GLY A 316 26.82 24.63 33.42
CA GLY A 316 27.98 24.65 34.31
C GLY A 316 27.66 24.16 35.73
N LYS A 317 28.35 24.73 36.74
CA LYS A 317 28.18 24.40 38.17
C LYS A 317 26.82 24.87 38.73
N GLY A 318 25.76 24.11 38.44
CA GLY A 318 24.41 24.32 38.97
C GLY A 318 23.50 25.20 38.10
N GLU A 319 24.01 25.73 36.99
CA GLU A 319 23.20 26.54 36.06
C GLU A 319 22.45 25.66 35.05
N TYR A 320 21.14 25.85 35.00
CA TYR A 320 20.23 25.17 34.08
C TYR A 320 19.36 26.19 33.33
N CYS A 321 19.08 25.95 32.05
CA CYS A 321 18.05 26.69 31.30
C CYS A 321 17.08 25.74 30.61
N VAL A 322 15.83 26.16 30.42
CA VAL A 322 14.85 25.39 29.63
C VAL A 322 14.92 25.84 28.19
N VAL A 323 15.04 24.90 27.26
CA VAL A 323 15.03 25.11 25.82
C VAL A 323 13.82 24.44 25.20
N SER A 324 13.17 25.08 24.23
CA SER A 324 12.15 24.41 23.42
C SER A 324 12.82 23.64 22.29
N GLY A 325 12.52 22.34 22.17
CA GLY A 325 12.96 21.51 21.04
C GLY A 325 12.61 22.16 19.71
N LYS A 326 11.31 22.46 19.49
CA LYS A 326 10.78 23.02 18.24
C LYS A 326 11.57 24.20 17.65
N ASN A 327 12.21 25.02 18.50
CA ASN A 327 12.94 26.24 18.07
C ASN A 327 14.41 26.30 18.53
N VAL A 328 14.91 25.28 19.25
CA VAL A 328 16.24 25.19 19.90
C VAL A 328 16.72 26.54 20.49
N LYS A 329 15.85 27.18 21.28
CA LYS A 329 16.10 28.46 21.97
C LYS A 329 15.67 28.41 23.43
N PRO A 330 16.37 29.12 24.34
CA PRO A 330 15.93 29.27 25.73
C PRO A 330 14.52 29.85 25.81
N VAL A 331 13.65 29.17 26.54
CA VAL A 331 12.31 29.62 26.94
C VAL A 331 12.35 30.20 28.35
N PHE A 332 13.17 29.60 29.23
CA PHE A 332 13.42 30.08 30.59
C PHE A 332 14.92 30.08 30.86
N THR A 333 15.42 31.11 31.55
CA THR A 333 16.86 31.31 31.81
C THR A 333 17.38 30.56 33.03
N SER A 334 16.49 30.13 33.95
CA SER A 334 16.82 29.37 35.16
C SER A 334 15.69 28.39 35.53
N THR A 335 16.02 27.28 36.19
CA THR A 335 15.04 26.36 36.80
C THR A 335 14.09 27.04 37.79
N ASN A 336 14.57 28.09 38.46
CA ASN A 336 13.80 28.83 39.46
C ASN A 336 12.77 29.78 38.84
N THR A 337 12.75 29.92 37.50
CA THR A 337 11.80 30.74 36.74
C THR A 337 10.74 29.90 36.02
N ILE A 338 10.69 28.60 36.30
CA ILE A 338 9.79 27.62 35.68
C ILE A 338 8.47 27.52 36.48
N PRO A 339 7.30 27.32 35.83
CA PRO A 339 6.05 27.01 36.52
C PRO A 339 6.11 25.77 37.43
N ASP A 340 5.39 25.81 38.56
CA ASP A 340 5.46 24.83 39.66
C ASP A 340 5.39 23.35 39.25
N LYS A 341 4.65 23.00 38.19
CA LYS A 341 4.56 21.61 37.69
C LYS A 341 5.88 21.09 37.10
N LEU A 342 6.67 21.96 36.48
CA LEU A 342 7.95 21.63 35.84
C LEU A 342 9.15 21.91 36.77
N SER A 343 9.00 22.82 37.75
CA SER A 343 10.04 23.08 38.77
C SER A 343 10.44 21.80 39.53
N LYS A 344 9.45 20.97 39.89
CA LYS A 344 9.63 19.65 40.51
C LYS A 344 10.52 18.70 39.73
N LEU A 345 10.67 18.88 38.41
CA LEU A 345 11.57 18.06 37.60
C LEU A 345 13.05 18.34 37.92
N GLY A 346 13.39 19.52 38.46
CA GLY A 346 14.76 19.87 38.83
C GLY A 346 15.24 19.25 40.14
N ASP A 347 14.34 19.06 41.11
CA ASP A 347 14.68 18.55 42.44
C ASP A 347 14.97 17.03 42.46
N PHE A 348 14.47 16.29 41.46
CA PHE A 348 14.61 14.83 41.32
C PHE A 348 15.93 14.37 40.69
N ILE A 349 16.84 15.28 40.32
CA ILE A 349 17.99 14.96 39.47
C ILE A 349 19.28 15.07 40.27
N SER A 350 19.50 14.09 41.16
CA SER A 350 20.86 13.87 41.66
C SER A 350 21.77 13.43 40.51
N LYS A 351 23.08 13.71 40.63
CA LYS A 351 24.07 13.36 39.60
C LYS A 351 24.16 11.84 39.36
N THR A 352 23.70 11.05 40.33
CA THR A 352 23.60 9.58 40.26
C THR A 352 22.27 9.14 39.64
N GLU A 353 21.15 9.78 39.97
CA GLU A 353 19.85 9.46 39.36
C GLU A 353 19.73 9.94 37.91
N TRP A 354 20.48 10.96 37.47
CA TRP A 354 20.72 11.21 36.05
C TRP A 354 21.20 9.95 35.32
N ILE A 355 22.18 9.27 35.92
CA ILE A 355 22.83 8.06 35.38
C ILE A 355 21.90 6.84 35.52
N THR A 356 20.94 6.86 36.45
CA THR A 356 19.91 5.81 36.67
C THR A 356 18.60 6.04 35.89
N TYR A 357 18.25 7.29 35.53
CA TYR A 357 17.01 7.66 34.83
C TYR A 357 17.16 7.51 33.31
N ILE A 358 18.34 7.84 32.78
CA ILE A 358 18.81 7.36 31.46
C ILE A 358 18.82 5.81 31.41
N HIS A 359 18.91 5.15 32.57
CA HIS A 359 18.96 3.69 32.72
C HIS A 359 17.59 3.01 32.90
N CYS A 360 16.51 3.73 33.20
CA CYS A 360 15.25 3.11 33.65
C CYS A 360 13.95 3.74 33.10
N ILE A 361 13.96 4.97 32.54
CA ILE A 361 12.87 5.40 31.67
C ILE A 361 13.12 4.74 30.30
N ALA A 362 12.53 3.57 30.03
CA ALA A 362 11.08 3.38 30.10
C ALA A 362 10.55 2.17 30.93
N GLN A 363 9.64 2.46 31.88
CA GLN A 363 8.39 1.74 32.27
C GLN A 363 8.21 0.82 33.52
N PHE A 364 9.21 0.42 34.33
CA PHE A 364 9.03 -0.76 35.24
C PHE A 364 9.44 -0.65 36.73
N ASP A 365 8.85 -1.52 37.59
CA ASP A 365 9.06 -1.59 39.05
C ASP A 365 10.52 -1.86 39.43
N ALA A 366 11.20 -2.63 38.59
CA ALA A 366 12.64 -2.72 38.50
C ALA A 366 12.99 -3.04 37.05
N ALA A 367 13.86 -2.26 36.40
CA ALA A 367 14.52 -2.65 35.17
C ALA A 367 16.00 -2.85 35.43
N TYR A 368 16.56 -3.95 34.94
CA TYR A 368 17.99 -4.20 34.95
C TYR A 368 18.59 -3.77 33.61
N SER A 369 19.89 -3.47 33.59
CA SER A 369 20.60 -3.08 32.37
C SER A 369 20.33 -4.06 31.23
N PHE A 370 20.08 -3.53 30.03
CA PHE A 370 19.73 -4.33 28.86
C PHE A 370 20.81 -5.39 28.54
N SER A 371 20.41 -6.66 28.59
CA SER A 371 21.21 -7.85 28.31
C SER A 371 20.66 -8.47 27.02
N ASP A 372 21.50 -8.67 26.00
CA ASP A 372 21.09 -9.21 24.68
C ASP A 372 19.84 -8.55 24.07
N GLY A 373 19.84 -7.22 24.10
CA GLY A 373 18.78 -6.42 23.48
C GLY A 373 17.55 -6.20 24.37
N VAL A 374 17.43 -6.94 25.46
CA VAL A 374 16.25 -6.93 26.34
C VAL A 374 16.58 -6.58 27.79
N ALA A 375 15.72 -5.84 28.46
CA ALA A 375 15.83 -5.63 29.90
C ALA A 375 14.90 -6.61 30.61
N ARG A 376 15.45 -7.33 31.60
CA ARG A 376 14.65 -8.00 32.61
C ARG A 376 13.91 -6.93 33.41
N VAL A 377 12.59 -7.03 33.38
CA VAL A 377 11.71 -6.05 33.99
C VAL A 377 10.72 -6.72 34.93
N LYS A 378 10.61 -6.16 36.13
CA LYS A 378 9.66 -6.62 37.13
C LYS A 378 8.40 -5.75 37.10
N LYS A 379 7.25 -6.41 37.28
CA LYS A 379 5.95 -5.75 37.46
C LYS A 379 5.01 -6.61 38.29
N ASP A 380 4.34 -6.03 39.28
CA ASP A 380 3.31 -6.71 40.10
C ASP A 380 3.82 -8.02 40.75
N GLY A 381 5.09 -8.02 41.18
CA GLY A 381 5.76 -9.19 41.76
C GLY A 381 6.26 -10.23 40.75
N LYS A 382 5.84 -10.15 39.49
CA LYS A 382 6.20 -11.06 38.39
C LYS A 382 7.27 -10.46 37.47
N TRP A 383 7.94 -11.31 36.70
CA TRP A 383 8.98 -10.93 35.75
C TRP A 383 8.55 -11.11 34.30
N GLY A 384 9.02 -10.18 33.46
CA GLY A 384 8.87 -10.15 32.01
C GLY A 384 10.08 -9.48 31.34
N LEU A 385 9.97 -9.22 30.03
CA LEU A 385 11.05 -8.68 29.20
C LEU A 385 10.54 -7.54 28.30
N ILE A 386 11.33 -6.48 28.19
CA ILE A 386 11.17 -5.39 27.22
C ILE A 386 12.39 -5.28 26.31
N ASP A 387 12.25 -4.63 25.16
CA ASP A 387 13.39 -4.15 24.37
C ASP A 387 13.82 -2.72 24.73
N LYS A 388 14.92 -2.28 24.10
CA LYS A 388 15.58 -0.98 24.32
C LYS A 388 14.75 0.27 23.97
N SER A 389 13.58 0.13 23.33
CA SER A 389 12.62 1.22 23.15
C SER A 389 11.68 1.41 24.35
N GLY A 390 11.61 0.41 25.23
CA GLY A 390 10.61 0.30 26.29
C GLY A 390 9.46 -0.68 25.97
N SER A 391 9.39 -1.20 24.75
CA SER A 391 8.30 -2.07 24.28
C SER A 391 8.35 -3.46 24.90
N ILE A 392 7.19 -4.01 25.29
CA ILE A 392 7.10 -5.31 25.99
C ILE A 392 7.16 -6.46 24.99
N LEU A 393 8.14 -7.35 25.14
CA LEU A 393 8.29 -8.57 24.36
C LEU A 393 7.63 -9.77 25.03
N ILE A 394 7.81 -9.90 26.35
CA ILE A 394 7.20 -10.97 27.16
C ILE A 394 6.57 -10.33 28.39
N ALA A 395 5.25 -10.45 28.50
CA ALA A 395 4.48 -9.84 29.58
C ALA A 395 4.88 -10.42 30.96
N PRO A 396 4.94 -9.59 32.02
CA PRO A 396 5.27 -10.05 33.37
C PRO A 396 4.32 -11.14 33.88
N GLN A 397 4.81 -12.37 34.00
CA GLN A 397 3.98 -13.52 34.40
C GLN A 397 4.74 -14.64 35.15
N PHE A 398 6.07 -14.60 35.16
CA PHE A 398 6.92 -15.59 35.84
C PHE A 398 7.29 -15.14 37.24
N ASP A 399 7.43 -16.07 38.18
CA ASP A 399 7.79 -15.75 39.58
C ASP A 399 9.26 -15.39 39.78
N ASP A 400 10.14 -15.82 38.87
CA ASP A 400 11.56 -15.46 38.85
C ASP A 400 12.14 -15.37 37.42
N ALA A 401 13.31 -14.72 37.26
CA ALA A 401 14.02 -14.60 35.98
C ALA A 401 15.53 -14.29 36.18
N ASP A 402 16.40 -15.26 35.91
CA ASP A 402 17.85 -15.15 36.12
C ASP A 402 18.60 -14.48 34.93
N TYR A 403 19.93 -14.35 35.01
CA TYR A 403 20.75 -13.76 33.94
C TYR A 403 20.55 -14.50 32.61
N PHE A 404 20.07 -13.77 31.61
CA PHE A 404 20.19 -14.21 30.23
C PHE A 404 21.67 -14.27 29.86
N SER A 405 22.16 -15.47 29.61
CA SER A 405 23.51 -15.76 29.13
C SER A 405 23.46 -16.95 28.19
N ASP A 406 24.06 -16.81 27.00
CA ASP A 406 24.19 -17.86 25.98
C ASP A 406 22.89 -18.61 25.61
N GLY A 407 21.74 -17.94 25.72
CA GLY A 407 20.47 -18.39 25.11
C GLY A 407 19.67 -19.44 25.88
N VAL A 408 19.86 -19.56 27.20
CA VAL A 408 19.03 -20.36 28.13
C VAL A 408 18.51 -19.48 29.27
#